data_AF-A0AA41SSE7-F1
#
_entry.id   AF-A0AA41SSE7-F1
#
_cell.length_a   1.000
_cell.length_b   1.000
_cell.length_c   1.000
_cell.angle_alpha   90.00
_cell.angle_beta   90.00
_cell.angle_gamma   90.00
#
_symmetry.space_group_name_H-M   'P 1'
#
loop_
_entity.id
_entity.type
_entity.pdbx_description
1 polymer ?
#
loop_
_entity_poly.entity_id
_entity_poly.type
_entity_poly.pdbx_seq_one_letter_code
_entity_poly.pdbx_strand_id
1 'polypeptide(L)'
;MEEAIQLIVRIAAANGVGRLVIGQDGILSTLPASCTIRKIKASGGIILTASHNPGGPNGDFGIKFNIFNGGPSPEAITDKIFQISKTIKEYAICPDLKMDLGVLGKQQFDLENKLKSFTAEIVDSVEAYATVLRNIFDFNALKELSGPNRLKIRIADLVETMKSGEHDFGAALDGDGDRNMILGKHGFFVNPSDSVTVIAANIFSIPYFQHTGVRGFVRSMPTSGALDRAANATKIALYEPPTGWKF
;
A
#
# COMPACT_ATOMS: atom_id res chain seq x y z
N MET A 1 -12.71 3.61 -12.59
CA MET A 1 -11.36 3.08 -12.31
C MET A 1 -10.69 2.63 -13.61
N GLU A 2 -11.29 1.69 -14.34
CA GLU A 2 -10.77 1.20 -15.62
C GLU A 2 -10.39 2.32 -16.61
N GLU A 3 -11.26 3.31 -16.82
CA GLU A 3 -10.99 4.44 -17.73
C GLU A 3 -9.71 5.20 -17.40
N ALA A 4 -9.46 5.46 -16.11
CA ALA A 4 -8.25 6.15 -15.65
C ALA A 4 -7.00 5.30 -15.89
N ILE A 5 -7.09 3.98 -15.71
CA ILE A 5 -5.98 3.06 -16.00
C ILE A 5 -5.70 3.03 -17.50
N GLN A 6 -6.72 2.89 -18.33
CA GLN A 6 -6.57 2.92 -19.80
C GLN A 6 -5.94 4.25 -20.24
N LEU A 7 -6.35 5.38 -19.67
CA LEU A 7 -5.75 6.68 -19.96
C LEU A 7 -4.26 6.73 -19.59
N ILE A 8 -3.89 6.23 -18.41
CA ILE A 8 -2.49 6.14 -17.97
C ILE A 8 -1.67 5.29 -18.94
N VAL A 9 -2.20 4.14 -19.37
CA VAL A 9 -1.52 3.23 -20.30
C VAL A 9 -1.26 3.93 -21.63
N ARG A 10 -2.26 4.60 -22.20
CA ARG A 10 -2.14 5.32 -23.48
C ARG A 10 -1.14 6.47 -23.41
N ILE A 11 -1.16 7.24 -22.31
CA ILE A 11 -0.23 8.37 -22.11
C ILE A 11 1.19 7.84 -21.86
N ALA A 12 1.35 6.82 -21.01
CA ALA A 12 2.66 6.23 -20.71
C ALA A 12 3.33 5.67 -21.96
N ALA A 13 2.58 4.93 -22.79
CA ALA A 13 3.06 4.41 -24.06
C ALA A 13 3.52 5.54 -24.99
N ALA A 14 2.70 6.58 -25.15
CA ALA A 14 3.04 7.74 -25.99
C ALA A 14 4.25 8.54 -25.50
N ASN A 15 4.52 8.54 -24.20
CA ASN A 15 5.68 9.19 -23.58
C ASN A 15 6.92 8.28 -23.48
N GLY A 16 6.89 7.11 -24.11
CA GLY A 16 8.07 6.24 -24.25
C GLY A 16 8.40 5.39 -23.02
N VAL A 17 7.46 5.20 -22.09
CA VAL A 17 7.57 4.18 -21.04
C VAL A 17 7.64 2.81 -21.72
N GLY A 18 8.63 1.97 -21.38
CA GLY A 18 8.81 0.67 -22.04
C GLY A 18 7.94 -0.45 -21.48
N ARG A 19 7.62 -0.41 -20.18
CA ARG A 19 6.85 -1.46 -19.49
C ARG A 19 5.98 -0.87 -18.38
N LEU A 20 4.71 -1.28 -18.33
CA LEU A 20 3.83 -1.11 -17.18
C LEU A 20 3.51 -2.47 -16.54
N VAL A 21 3.44 -2.50 -15.22
CA VAL A 21 2.95 -3.64 -14.45
C VAL A 21 1.70 -3.19 -13.70
N ILE A 22 0.58 -3.87 -13.92
CA ILE A 22 -0.75 -3.44 -13.48
C ILE A 22 -1.40 -4.64 -12.77
N GLY A 23 -2.06 -4.41 -11.64
CA GLY A 23 -2.81 -5.46 -10.96
C GLY A 23 -4.04 -5.88 -11.77
N GLN A 24 -4.42 -7.15 -11.71
CA GLN A 24 -5.60 -7.67 -12.38
C GLN A 24 -6.85 -6.86 -12.04
N ASP A 25 -7.67 -6.59 -13.06
CA ASP A 25 -8.87 -5.74 -12.99
C ASP A 25 -8.59 -4.31 -12.50
N GLY A 26 -7.32 -3.88 -12.56
CA GLY A 26 -6.88 -2.60 -12.03
C GLY A 26 -6.77 -2.53 -10.51
N ILE A 27 -6.85 -3.68 -9.83
CA ILE A 27 -6.80 -3.75 -8.37
C ILE A 27 -5.36 -3.95 -7.94
N LEU A 28 -4.77 -2.99 -7.24
CA LEU A 28 -3.47 -3.16 -6.58
C LEU A 28 -3.39 -2.18 -5.40
N SER A 29 -3.47 -2.69 -4.17
CA SER A 29 -3.45 -1.82 -2.99
C SER A 29 -2.06 -1.23 -2.73
N THR A 30 -1.97 -0.23 -1.86
CA THR A 30 -0.75 0.59 -1.69
C THR A 30 0.46 -0.24 -1.26
N LEU A 31 0.28 -1.24 -0.40
CA LEU A 31 1.35 -2.12 0.06
C LEU A 31 1.86 -3.09 -1.04
N PRO A 32 1.01 -3.86 -1.75
CA PRO A 32 1.39 -4.60 -2.95
C PRO A 32 2.04 -3.75 -4.05
N ALA A 33 1.59 -2.52 -4.26
CA ALA A 33 2.20 -1.61 -5.24
C ALA A 33 3.64 -1.26 -4.83
N SER A 34 3.85 -0.85 -3.57
CA SER A 34 5.18 -0.57 -3.02
C SER A 34 6.10 -1.78 -3.12
N CYS A 35 5.59 -2.96 -2.75
CA CYS A 35 6.30 -4.23 -2.86
C CYS A 35 6.72 -4.52 -4.30
N THR A 36 5.79 -4.38 -5.25
CA THR A 36 6.03 -4.65 -6.68
C THR A 36 7.10 -3.71 -7.23
N ILE A 37 7.01 -2.40 -6.96
CA ILE A 37 8.00 -1.40 -7.39
C ILE A 37 9.41 -1.83 -6.97
N ARG A 38 9.58 -2.21 -5.69
CA ARG A 38 10.87 -2.63 -5.13
C ARG A 38 11.36 -3.94 -5.73
N LYS A 39 10.47 -4.93 -5.87
CA LYS A 39 10.80 -6.28 -6.38
C LYS A 39 11.29 -6.24 -7.82
N ILE A 40 10.63 -5.48 -8.68
CA ILE A 40 10.98 -5.40 -10.11
C ILE A 40 11.91 -4.23 -10.43
N LYS A 41 12.31 -3.45 -9.42
CA LYS A 41 13.14 -2.23 -9.56
C LYS A 41 12.53 -1.23 -10.54
N ALA A 42 11.22 -1.01 -10.45
CA ALA A 42 10.53 -0.02 -11.28
C ALA A 42 10.97 1.40 -10.92
N SER A 43 10.86 2.34 -11.86
CA SER A 43 11.16 3.75 -11.62
C SER A 43 10.19 4.42 -10.63
N GLY A 44 8.99 3.85 -10.46
CA GLY A 44 7.92 4.35 -9.60
C GLY A 44 6.60 3.64 -9.89
N GLY A 45 5.50 4.18 -9.37
CA GLY A 45 4.16 3.67 -9.63
C GLY A 45 3.09 4.71 -9.37
N ILE A 46 1.99 4.62 -10.13
CA ILE A 46 0.79 5.43 -9.95
C ILE A 46 -0.24 4.56 -9.24
N ILE A 47 -0.81 5.06 -8.15
CA ILE A 47 -1.81 4.35 -7.34
C ILE A 47 -3.08 5.18 -7.35
N LEU A 48 -4.16 4.60 -7.89
CA LEU A 48 -5.46 5.26 -8.00
C LEU A 48 -6.28 4.98 -6.74
N THR A 49 -6.24 5.92 -5.81
CA THR A 49 -6.93 5.81 -4.51
C THR A 49 -7.11 7.16 -3.84
N ALA A 50 -8.26 7.34 -3.19
CA ALA A 50 -8.53 8.43 -2.25
C ALA A 50 -8.35 7.97 -0.77
N SER A 51 -7.76 6.79 -0.58
CA SER A 51 -7.44 6.18 0.71
C SER A 51 -8.68 5.99 1.60
N HIS A 52 -8.84 6.79 2.64
CA HIS A 52 -10.00 6.74 3.53
C HIS A 52 -11.24 7.51 3.04
N ASN A 53 -11.09 8.33 1.99
CA ASN A 53 -12.17 9.15 1.49
C ASN A 53 -13.22 8.31 0.75
N PRO A 54 -14.52 8.68 0.81
CA PRO A 54 -15.58 7.93 0.15
C PRO A 54 -15.45 8.01 -1.38
N GLY A 55 -15.58 6.86 -2.05
CA GLY A 55 -15.58 6.79 -3.52
C GLY A 55 -16.99 6.81 -4.13
N GLY A 56 -17.06 6.80 -5.46
CA GLY A 56 -18.30 6.73 -6.24
C GLY A 56 -18.49 7.94 -7.16
N PRO A 57 -19.58 8.01 -7.95
CA PRO A 57 -19.81 9.09 -8.91
C PRO A 57 -19.82 10.50 -8.29
N ASN A 58 -20.23 10.59 -7.01
CA ASN A 58 -20.26 11.84 -6.23
C ASN A 58 -19.19 11.86 -5.12
N GLY A 59 -18.25 10.93 -5.15
CA GLY A 59 -17.20 10.78 -4.15
C GLY A 59 -15.86 11.34 -4.63
N ASP A 60 -14.84 11.10 -3.83
CA ASP A 60 -13.48 11.52 -4.11
C ASP A 60 -12.74 10.51 -5.02
N PHE A 61 -11.79 11.04 -5.78
CA PHE A 61 -10.85 10.25 -6.58
C PHE A 61 -9.44 10.83 -6.39
N GLY A 62 -8.45 9.96 -6.18
CA GLY A 62 -7.08 10.37 -5.90
C GLY A 62 -6.07 9.63 -6.77
N ILE A 63 -4.98 10.32 -7.10
CA ILE A 63 -3.84 9.78 -7.85
C ILE A 63 -2.60 9.99 -6.98
N LYS A 64 -2.08 8.92 -6.40
CA LYS A 64 -0.80 8.92 -5.66
C LYS A 64 0.33 8.54 -6.61
N PHE A 65 1.51 9.12 -6.42
CA PHE A 65 2.72 8.74 -7.14
C PHE A 65 3.82 8.32 -6.17
N ASN A 66 4.26 7.07 -6.30
CA ASN A 66 5.38 6.50 -5.56
C ASN A 66 6.62 6.43 -6.46
N ILE A 67 7.80 6.55 -5.84
CA ILE A 67 9.09 6.54 -6.55
C ILE A 67 9.78 5.18 -6.43
N PHE A 68 10.94 5.04 -7.06
CA PHE A 68 11.73 3.80 -7.18
C PHE A 68 11.99 3.03 -5.87
N ASN A 69 12.01 3.69 -4.71
CA ASN A 69 12.20 3.01 -3.42
C ASN A 69 10.90 2.33 -2.90
N GLY A 70 9.79 2.50 -3.61
CA GLY A 70 8.45 2.02 -3.27
C GLY A 70 7.64 2.95 -2.38
N GLY A 71 8.23 4.04 -1.88
CA GLY A 71 7.60 5.01 -0.99
C GLY A 71 6.95 6.20 -1.72
N PRO A 72 6.21 7.05 -0.99
CA PRO A 72 5.57 8.24 -1.54
C PRO A 72 6.60 9.25 -2.06
N SER A 73 6.18 10.06 -3.03
CA SER A 73 7.06 11.08 -3.61
C SER A 73 7.49 12.15 -2.60
N PRO A 74 8.78 12.54 -2.58
CA PRO A 74 9.25 13.68 -1.80
C PRO A 74 8.76 15.00 -2.38
N GLU A 75 8.81 16.07 -1.58
CA GLU A 75 8.31 17.41 -1.95
C GLU A 75 8.93 17.94 -3.24
N ALA A 76 10.25 17.75 -3.42
CA ALA A 76 10.93 18.16 -4.64
C ALA A 76 10.36 17.52 -5.92
N ILE A 77 9.73 16.34 -5.84
CA ILE A 77 9.07 15.70 -6.98
C ILE A 77 7.63 16.19 -7.12
N THR A 78 6.87 16.27 -6.02
CA THR A 78 5.48 16.76 -6.07
C THR A 78 5.41 18.22 -6.52
N ASP A 79 6.36 19.05 -6.10
CA ASP A 79 6.44 20.45 -6.52
C ASP A 79 6.75 20.56 -8.01
N LYS A 80 7.64 19.72 -8.53
CA LYS A 80 7.92 19.67 -9.98
C LYS A 80 6.68 19.28 -10.78
N ILE A 81 5.95 18.26 -10.33
CA ILE A 81 4.68 17.85 -10.94
C ILE A 81 3.70 19.03 -10.93
N PHE A 82 3.58 19.74 -9.81
CA PHE A 82 2.71 20.91 -9.68
C PHE A 82 3.14 22.09 -10.57
N GLN A 83 4.44 22.36 -10.71
CA GLN A 83 4.91 23.42 -11.62
C GLN A 83 4.60 23.07 -13.08
N ILE A 84 4.81 21.82 -13.49
CA ILE A 84 4.49 21.35 -14.84
C ILE A 84 2.98 21.43 -15.09
N SER A 85 2.15 20.98 -14.15
CA SER A 85 0.68 20.99 -14.32
C SER A 85 0.11 22.40 -14.51
N LYS A 86 0.73 23.44 -13.94
CA LYS A 86 0.33 24.84 -14.13
C LYS A 86 0.65 25.41 -15.51
N THR A 87 1.56 24.79 -16.25
CA THR A 87 2.16 25.36 -17.47
C THR A 87 2.06 24.46 -18.69
N ILE A 88 1.54 23.24 -18.53
CA ILE A 88 1.34 22.27 -19.60
C ILE A 88 0.46 22.84 -20.72
N LYS A 89 0.88 22.67 -21.98
CA LYS A 89 0.16 23.15 -23.18
C LYS A 89 -0.34 22.02 -24.07
N GLU A 90 0.33 20.88 -24.02
CA GLU A 90 0.07 19.71 -24.83
C GLU A 90 0.47 18.44 -24.06
N TYR A 91 -0.08 17.29 -24.45
CA TYR A 91 0.31 15.98 -23.94
C TYR A 91 0.25 14.94 -25.06
N ALA A 92 1.11 13.94 -24.99
CA ALA A 92 1.13 12.83 -25.94
C ALA A 92 0.22 11.68 -25.46
N ILE A 93 -0.52 11.07 -26.38
CA ILE A 93 -1.41 9.92 -26.11
C ILE A 93 -1.52 9.00 -27.33
N CYS A 94 -1.60 7.69 -27.09
CA CYS A 94 -1.96 6.69 -28.11
C CYS A 94 -3.47 6.38 -27.99
N PRO A 95 -4.38 7.06 -28.71
CA PRO A 95 -5.82 7.01 -28.45
C PRO A 95 -6.43 5.61 -28.63
N ASP A 96 -5.93 4.86 -29.61
CA ASP A 96 -6.46 3.54 -29.99
C ASP A 96 -5.86 2.39 -29.18
N LEU A 97 -4.87 2.66 -28.32
CA LEU A 97 -4.30 1.64 -27.46
C LEU A 97 -5.32 1.25 -26.38
N LYS A 98 -5.75 0.00 -26.45
CA LYS A 98 -6.60 -0.65 -25.46
C LYS A 98 -5.97 -1.94 -25.00
N MET A 99 -6.02 -2.18 -23.70
CA MET A 99 -5.55 -3.42 -23.10
C MET A 99 -6.67 -4.12 -22.32
N ASP A 100 -6.56 -5.43 -22.15
CA ASP A 100 -7.46 -6.20 -21.29
C ASP A 100 -6.88 -6.24 -19.87
N LEU A 101 -7.62 -5.74 -18.87
CA LEU A 101 -7.16 -5.74 -17.47
C LEU A 101 -7.45 -7.06 -16.74
N GLY A 102 -8.34 -7.91 -17.28
CA GLY A 102 -8.77 -9.15 -16.64
C GLY A 102 -7.87 -10.35 -16.96
N VAL A 103 -7.09 -10.27 -18.04
CA VAL A 103 -6.22 -11.37 -18.50
C VAL A 103 -4.81 -11.21 -17.96
N LEU A 104 -4.43 -12.10 -17.03
CA LEU A 104 -3.06 -12.19 -16.50
C LEU A 104 -2.04 -12.40 -17.62
N GLY A 105 -0.84 -11.82 -17.44
CA GLY A 105 0.30 -11.99 -18.34
C GLY A 105 0.65 -10.74 -19.14
N LYS A 106 1.55 -10.92 -20.10
CA LYS A 106 2.12 -9.83 -20.91
C LYS A 106 1.30 -9.59 -22.18
N GLN A 107 1.01 -8.32 -22.44
CA GLN A 107 0.42 -7.82 -23.66
C GLN A 107 1.44 -6.86 -24.30
N GLN A 108 1.86 -7.15 -25.52
CA GLN A 108 2.83 -6.34 -26.27
C GLN A 108 2.11 -5.52 -27.34
N PHE A 109 2.53 -4.27 -27.48
CA PHE A 109 1.95 -3.33 -28.42
C PHE A 109 3.06 -2.70 -29.27
N ASP A 110 2.89 -2.78 -30.59
CA ASP A 110 3.72 -2.08 -31.56
C ASP A 110 3.14 -0.68 -31.78
N LEU A 111 3.84 0.33 -31.28
CA LEU A 111 3.43 1.72 -31.47
C LEU A 111 3.77 2.16 -32.90
N GLU A 112 2.88 2.93 -33.53
CA GLU A 112 2.94 3.30 -34.96
C GLU A 112 4.29 3.88 -35.41
N ASN A 113 5.07 4.46 -34.49
CA ASN A 113 6.40 5.01 -34.75
C ASN A 113 7.56 3.98 -34.76
N LYS A 114 7.30 2.66 -34.64
CA LYS A 114 8.23 1.51 -34.79
C LYS A 114 9.57 1.55 -34.01
N LEU A 115 9.83 2.57 -33.18
CA LEU A 115 11.11 2.78 -32.52
C LEU A 115 11.21 2.10 -31.15
N LYS A 116 10.09 1.79 -30.48
CA LYS A 116 10.06 1.07 -29.18
C LYS A 116 8.77 0.26 -29.02
N SER A 117 8.91 -1.01 -28.63
CA SER A 117 7.80 -1.86 -28.19
C SER A 117 7.32 -1.43 -26.81
N PHE A 118 6.01 -1.35 -26.60
CA PHE A 118 5.40 -1.13 -25.28
C PHE A 118 4.87 -2.46 -24.72
N THR A 119 5.18 -2.76 -23.46
CA THR A 119 4.64 -3.95 -22.77
C THR A 119 3.78 -3.55 -21.59
N ALA A 120 2.53 -4.00 -21.57
CA ALA A 120 1.70 -3.97 -20.37
C ALA A 120 1.64 -5.40 -19.79
N GLU A 121 1.88 -5.55 -18.50
CA GLU A 121 1.88 -6.84 -17.82
C GLU A 121 0.86 -6.83 -16.69
N ILE A 122 -0.17 -7.66 -16.83
CA ILE A 122 -1.18 -7.87 -15.80
C ILE A 122 -0.67 -8.93 -14.83
N VAL A 123 -0.65 -8.59 -13.55
CA VAL A 123 -0.17 -9.46 -12.47
C VAL A 123 -1.25 -9.69 -11.43
N ASP A 124 -1.15 -10.83 -10.73
CA ASP A 124 -1.98 -11.11 -9.57
C ASP A 124 -1.69 -10.08 -8.46
N SER A 125 -2.75 -9.44 -7.99
CA SER A 125 -2.73 -8.33 -7.05
C SER A 125 -2.32 -8.73 -5.63
N VAL A 126 -2.39 -10.02 -5.31
CA VAL A 126 -2.16 -10.59 -3.99
C VAL A 126 -0.82 -11.32 -3.94
N GLU A 127 -0.44 -12.02 -5.00
CA GLU A 127 0.68 -12.96 -5.01
C GLU A 127 2.02 -12.32 -4.58
N ALA A 128 2.34 -11.15 -5.13
CA ALA A 128 3.59 -10.45 -4.81
C ALA A 128 3.68 -10.09 -3.32
N TYR A 129 2.58 -9.57 -2.76
CA TYR A 129 2.52 -9.17 -1.37
C TYR A 129 2.43 -10.37 -0.42
N ALA A 130 1.64 -11.38 -0.76
CA ALA A 130 1.54 -12.63 0.00
C ALA A 130 2.91 -13.32 0.11
N THR A 131 3.71 -13.28 -0.96
CA THR A 131 5.09 -13.80 -0.94
C THR A 131 5.96 -13.07 0.07
N VAL A 132 5.88 -11.73 0.14
CA VAL A 132 6.61 -10.95 1.14
C VAL A 132 6.11 -11.25 2.55
N LEU A 133 4.80 -11.30 2.75
CA LEU A 133 4.21 -11.61 4.06
C LEU A 133 4.64 -12.99 4.58
N ARG A 134 4.72 -14.02 3.72
CA ARG A 134 5.22 -15.35 4.09
C ARG A 134 6.67 -15.35 4.57
N ASN A 135 7.47 -14.38 4.14
CA ASN A 135 8.85 -14.21 4.60
C ASN A 135 8.96 -13.39 5.90
N ILE A 136 7.88 -12.69 6.28
CA ILE A 136 7.85 -11.85 7.48
C ILE A 136 7.20 -12.58 8.65
N PHE A 137 6.10 -13.29 8.39
CA PHE A 137 5.24 -13.90 9.40
C PHE A 137 5.17 -15.42 9.26
N ASP A 138 4.93 -16.10 10.38
CA ASP A 138 4.59 -17.51 10.39
C ASP A 138 3.11 -17.71 10.04
N PHE A 139 2.85 -18.13 8.80
CA PHE A 139 1.49 -18.34 8.30
C PHE A 139 0.81 -19.56 8.94
N ASN A 140 1.57 -20.54 9.44
CA ASN A 140 1.00 -21.70 10.12
C ASN A 140 0.46 -21.26 11.49
N ALA A 141 1.26 -20.52 12.25
CA ALA A 141 0.83 -19.95 13.53
C ALA A 141 -0.38 -19.01 13.34
N LEU A 142 -0.39 -18.18 12.30
CA LEU A 142 -1.54 -17.31 11.99
C LEU A 142 -2.79 -18.12 11.63
N LYS A 143 -2.65 -19.24 10.92
CA LYS A 143 -3.78 -20.12 10.55
C LYS A 143 -4.39 -20.80 11.76
N GLU A 144 -3.58 -21.21 12.73
CA GLU A 144 -4.07 -21.76 14.01
C GLU A 144 -4.83 -20.71 14.83
N LEU A 145 -4.43 -19.45 14.71
CA LEU A 145 -5.12 -18.31 15.33
C LEU A 145 -6.43 -17.95 14.59
N SER A 146 -6.57 -18.23 13.29
CA SER A 146 -7.73 -17.84 12.48
C SER A 146 -8.93 -18.81 12.53
N GLY A 147 -9.12 -19.54 13.64
CA GLY A 147 -10.28 -20.41 13.82
C GLY A 147 -11.62 -19.67 13.66
N PRO A 148 -12.75 -20.38 13.40
CA PRO A 148 -14.02 -19.80 12.95
C PRO A 148 -14.59 -18.67 13.82
N ASN A 149 -14.22 -18.61 15.10
CA ASN A 149 -14.65 -17.55 16.03
C ASN A 149 -13.51 -16.64 16.53
N ARG A 150 -12.27 -16.82 16.11
CA ARG A 150 -11.13 -16.10 16.68
C ARG A 150 -10.78 -14.80 15.96
N LEU A 151 -10.91 -14.77 14.63
CA LEU A 151 -10.49 -13.66 13.79
C LEU A 151 -11.65 -13.12 12.95
N LYS A 152 -11.94 -11.83 13.09
CA LYS A 152 -12.87 -11.11 12.21
C LYS A 152 -12.17 -9.95 11.51
N ILE A 153 -12.20 -9.94 10.18
CA ILE A 153 -11.73 -8.82 9.35
C ILE A 153 -12.93 -8.28 8.57
N ARG A 154 -13.47 -7.12 8.97
CA ARG A 154 -14.60 -6.46 8.29
C ARG A 154 -14.55 -4.95 8.48
N ILE A 155 -15.05 -4.21 7.49
CA ILE A 155 -15.16 -2.74 7.54
C ILE A 155 -16.50 -2.33 8.17
N ALA A 156 -17.61 -2.97 7.81
CA ALA A 156 -18.93 -2.67 8.35
C ALA A 156 -19.21 -3.47 9.64
N ASP A 157 -19.81 -2.78 10.62
CA ASP A 157 -20.32 -3.33 11.88
C ASP A 157 -19.30 -4.09 12.75
N LEU A 158 -18.00 -3.88 12.52
CA LEU A 158 -16.95 -4.58 13.26
C LEU A 158 -17.06 -4.33 14.76
N VAL A 159 -17.31 -3.09 15.18
CA VAL A 159 -17.43 -2.73 16.60
C VAL A 159 -18.60 -3.47 17.24
N GLU A 160 -19.80 -3.43 16.64
CA GLU A 160 -20.97 -4.15 17.16
C GLU A 160 -20.77 -5.67 17.16
N THR A 161 -20.14 -6.19 16.11
CA THR A 161 -19.75 -7.61 16.02
C THR A 161 -18.80 -8.01 17.15
N MET A 162 -17.79 -7.18 17.47
CA MET A 162 -16.85 -7.46 18.55
C MET A 162 -17.45 -7.29 19.94
N LYS A 163 -18.43 -6.39 20.11
CA LYS A 163 -19.16 -6.20 21.38
C LYS A 163 -19.94 -7.44 21.81
N SER A 164 -20.36 -8.29 20.87
CA SER A 164 -21.02 -9.58 21.17
C SER A 164 -20.19 -10.47 22.11
N GLY A 165 -18.86 -10.33 22.08
CA GLY A 165 -17.94 -11.19 22.83
C GLY A 165 -17.69 -12.56 22.20
N GLU A 166 -18.27 -12.85 21.03
CA GLU A 166 -18.06 -14.10 20.29
C GLU A 166 -16.64 -14.20 19.70
N HIS A 167 -15.98 -13.06 19.51
CA HIS A 167 -14.69 -12.94 18.87
C HIS A 167 -13.62 -12.37 19.79
N ASP A 168 -12.42 -12.94 19.73
CA ASP A 168 -11.29 -12.51 20.55
C ASP A 168 -10.48 -11.37 19.90
N PHE A 169 -10.44 -11.31 18.56
CA PHE A 169 -9.70 -10.31 17.79
C PHE A 169 -10.47 -9.82 16.56
N GLY A 170 -10.50 -8.50 16.38
CA GLY A 170 -11.09 -7.81 15.24
C GLY A 170 -10.11 -6.86 14.58
N ALA A 171 -10.12 -6.78 13.26
CA ALA A 171 -9.36 -5.78 12.51
C ALA A 171 -10.16 -5.16 11.36
N ALA A 172 -9.92 -3.88 11.10
CA ALA A 172 -10.42 -3.17 9.93
C ALA A 172 -9.26 -2.49 9.20
N LEU A 173 -9.43 -2.29 7.89
CA LEU A 173 -8.49 -1.60 7.01
C LEU A 173 -9.21 -0.43 6.31
N ASP A 174 -8.47 0.56 5.82
CA ASP A 174 -9.01 1.61 4.95
C ASP A 174 -9.03 1.20 3.46
N GLY A 175 -9.44 2.12 2.58
CA GLY A 175 -9.74 1.80 1.18
C GLY A 175 -8.55 1.30 0.35
N ASP A 176 -7.33 1.73 0.66
CA ASP A 176 -6.09 1.22 0.05
C ASP A 176 -5.24 0.34 0.96
N GLY A 177 -5.77 -0.02 2.13
CA GLY A 177 -5.19 -1.01 3.03
C GLY A 177 -3.84 -0.63 3.63
N ASP A 178 -3.53 0.67 3.74
CA ASP A 178 -2.31 1.16 4.38
C ASP A 178 -2.53 1.57 5.84
N ARG A 179 -3.79 1.62 6.29
CA ARG A 179 -4.17 1.81 7.69
C ARG A 179 -4.88 0.60 8.27
N ASN A 180 -4.78 0.43 9.58
CA ASN A 180 -5.47 -0.61 10.33
C ASN A 180 -6.05 -0.10 11.65
N MET A 181 -7.15 -0.71 12.08
CA MET A 181 -7.71 -0.62 13.42
C MET A 181 -7.72 -2.02 14.04
N ILE A 182 -7.36 -2.13 15.32
CA ILE A 182 -7.36 -3.38 16.08
C ILE A 182 -8.34 -3.29 17.25
N LEU A 183 -9.16 -4.34 17.40
CA LEU A 183 -10.09 -4.53 18.51
C LEU A 183 -9.81 -5.87 19.19
N GLY A 184 -9.83 -5.88 20.52
CA GLY A 184 -9.89 -7.09 21.32
C GLY A 184 -11.35 -7.52 21.60
N LYS A 185 -11.49 -8.59 22.37
CA LYS A 185 -12.78 -9.12 22.85
C LYS A 185 -13.65 -8.04 23.49
N HIS A 186 -14.96 -8.17 23.32
CA HIS A 186 -15.97 -7.21 23.80
C HIS A 186 -15.80 -5.79 23.24
N GLY A 187 -15.13 -5.65 22.09
CA GLY A 187 -14.88 -4.35 21.47
C GLY A 187 -13.79 -3.52 22.17
N PHE A 188 -12.87 -4.16 22.90
CA PHE A 188 -11.74 -3.48 23.52
C PHE A 188 -10.90 -2.75 22.47
N PHE A 189 -10.95 -1.42 22.48
CA PHE A 189 -10.26 -0.60 21.48
C PHE A 189 -8.76 -0.48 21.80
N VAL A 190 -7.92 -0.94 20.87
CA VAL A 190 -6.47 -0.76 20.97
C VAL A 190 -6.11 0.57 20.31
N ASN A 191 -5.70 1.56 21.10
CA ASN A 191 -5.24 2.84 20.59
C ASN A 191 -4.06 2.61 19.60
N PRO A 192 -4.02 3.26 18.42
CA PRO A 192 -2.94 3.07 17.46
C PRO A 192 -1.53 3.34 18.01
N SER A 193 -1.38 4.30 18.93
CA SER A 193 -0.10 4.59 19.58
C SER A 193 0.33 3.46 20.53
N ASP A 194 -0.61 2.84 21.21
CA ASP A 194 -0.35 1.68 22.06
C ASP A 194 -0.11 0.43 21.21
N SER A 195 -0.80 0.28 20.08
CA SER A 195 -0.61 -0.83 19.14
C SER A 195 0.84 -0.95 18.67
N VAL A 196 1.44 0.16 18.18
CA VAL A 196 2.86 0.15 17.78
C VAL A 196 3.79 -0.11 18.97
N THR A 197 3.43 0.35 20.18
CA THR A 197 4.20 0.12 21.40
C THR A 197 4.19 -1.34 21.81
N VAL A 198 3.04 -2.02 21.75
CA VAL A 198 2.89 -3.45 22.03
C VAL A 198 3.68 -4.27 21.02
N ILE A 199 3.63 -3.91 19.74
CA ILE A 199 4.45 -4.55 18.70
C ILE A 199 5.94 -4.36 18.99
N ALA A 200 6.38 -3.15 19.32
CA ALA A 200 7.78 -2.86 19.63
C ALA A 200 8.28 -3.66 20.85
N ALA A 201 7.46 -3.78 21.91
CA ALA A 201 7.79 -4.55 23.10
C ALA A 201 7.88 -6.07 22.84
N ASN A 202 7.19 -6.57 21.82
CA ASN A 202 7.14 -8.00 21.45
C ASN A 202 7.74 -8.27 20.06
N ILE A 203 8.61 -7.38 19.57
CA ILE A 203 9.02 -7.36 18.17
C ILE A 203 9.75 -8.64 17.72
N PHE A 204 10.42 -9.32 18.65
CA PHE A 204 11.09 -10.60 18.42
C PHE A 204 10.14 -11.80 18.37
N SER A 205 8.83 -11.62 18.56
CA SER A 205 7.84 -12.65 18.22
C SER A 205 7.66 -12.79 16.70
N ILE A 206 8.18 -11.84 15.90
CA ILE A 206 8.11 -11.86 14.44
C ILE A 206 9.44 -12.38 13.88
N PRO A 207 9.46 -13.49 13.12
CA PRO A 207 10.69 -14.12 12.62
C PRO A 207 11.62 -13.16 11.87
N TYR A 208 11.07 -12.23 11.09
CA TYR A 208 11.85 -11.21 10.39
C TYR A 208 12.81 -10.46 11.33
N PHE A 209 12.31 -9.96 12.47
CA PHE A 209 13.13 -9.19 13.40
C PHE A 209 14.06 -10.06 14.25
N GLN A 210 13.76 -11.35 14.42
CA GLN A 210 14.73 -12.31 14.99
C GLN A 210 15.98 -12.42 14.12
N HIS A 211 15.81 -12.38 12.79
CA HIS A 211 16.91 -12.50 11.84
C HIS A 211 17.61 -11.17 11.54
N THR A 212 16.87 -10.07 11.40
CA THR A 212 17.43 -8.77 10.99
C THR A 212 17.88 -7.90 12.16
N GLY A 213 17.42 -8.20 13.38
CA GLY A 213 17.45 -7.27 14.49
C GLY A 213 16.58 -6.02 14.25
N VAL A 214 16.65 -5.07 15.18
CA VAL A 214 15.88 -3.82 15.14
C VAL A 214 16.86 -2.65 15.12
N ARG A 215 16.77 -1.80 14.09
CA ARG A 215 17.71 -0.69 13.86
C ARG A 215 17.29 0.62 14.50
N GLY A 216 16.00 0.77 14.78
CA GLY A 216 15.41 1.99 15.32
C GLY A 216 13.89 1.92 15.30
N PHE A 217 13.26 2.72 16.14
CA PHE A 217 11.83 2.98 16.17
C PHE A 217 11.54 4.38 15.67
N VAL A 218 10.37 4.57 15.06
CA VAL A 218 9.94 5.88 14.54
C VAL A 218 8.46 6.05 14.87
N ARG A 219 8.08 7.25 15.33
CA ARG A 219 6.68 7.69 15.41
C ARG A 219 6.58 9.13 14.95
N SER A 220 5.45 9.53 14.39
CA SER A 220 5.23 10.96 14.11
C SER A 220 5.10 11.74 15.42
N MET A 221 5.49 13.01 15.41
CA MET A 221 5.39 13.91 16.57
C MET A 221 4.04 13.85 17.33
N PRO A 222 2.86 13.87 16.68
CA PRO A 222 1.58 13.80 17.41
C PRO A 222 1.22 12.41 17.95
N THR A 223 1.96 11.35 17.59
CA THR A 223 1.75 10.01 18.14
C THR A 223 2.21 9.98 19.59
N SER A 224 1.48 9.30 20.49
CA SER A 224 1.79 9.34 21.93
C SER A 224 3.21 8.85 22.26
N GLY A 225 3.76 9.33 23.37
CA GLY A 225 5.09 8.94 23.87
C GLY A 225 5.20 7.50 24.41
N ALA A 226 4.23 6.63 24.13
CA ALA A 226 4.22 5.24 24.58
C ALA A 226 5.39 4.45 23.95
N LEU A 227 5.67 4.67 22.66
CA LEU A 227 6.75 4.00 21.94
C LEU A 227 8.13 4.37 22.51
N ASP A 228 8.30 5.59 23.02
CA ASP A 228 9.52 6.10 23.64
C ASP A 228 9.89 5.29 24.88
N ARG A 229 8.87 4.85 25.64
CA ARG A 229 9.09 3.99 26.81
C ARG A 229 9.64 2.64 26.40
N ALA A 230 9.11 2.04 25.32
CA ALA A 230 9.61 0.78 24.77
C ALA A 230 11.04 0.94 24.21
N ALA A 231 11.31 2.03 23.49
CA ALA A 231 12.63 2.37 22.97
C ALA A 231 13.67 2.51 24.09
N ASN A 232 13.34 3.25 25.15
CA ASN A 232 14.21 3.46 26.31
C ASN A 232 14.49 2.15 27.06
N ALA A 233 13.48 1.29 27.24
CA ALA A 233 13.64 0.00 27.90
C ALA A 233 14.53 -0.97 27.11
N THR A 234 14.45 -0.92 25.77
CA THR A 234 15.20 -1.79 24.86
C THR A 234 16.55 -1.21 24.44
N LYS A 235 16.82 0.06 24.77
CA LYS A 235 18.00 0.83 24.32
C LYS A 235 18.12 0.91 22.79
N ILE A 236 16.98 0.94 22.10
CA ILE A 236 16.89 1.11 20.65
C ILE A 236 16.66 2.59 20.35
N ALA A 237 17.32 3.13 19.31
CA ALA A 237 17.15 4.52 18.90
C ALA A 237 15.69 4.83 18.52
N LEU A 238 15.21 6.02 18.87
CA LEU A 238 13.88 6.52 18.50
C LEU A 238 14.02 7.81 17.68
N TYR A 239 13.21 7.93 16.63
CA TYR A 239 13.10 9.14 15.81
C TYR A 239 11.67 9.69 15.84
N GLU A 240 11.55 11.02 15.86
CA GLU A 240 10.27 11.74 15.93
C GLU A 240 10.15 12.76 14.78
N PRO A 241 9.83 12.31 13.54
CA PRO A 241 9.59 13.22 12.43
C PRO A 241 8.21 13.91 12.49
N PRO A 242 7.97 14.92 11.61
CA PRO A 242 6.63 15.46 11.36
C PRO A 242 5.65 14.39 10.85
N THR A 243 4.36 14.72 10.85
CA THR A 243 3.33 13.82 10.31
C THR A 243 3.52 13.59 8.81
N GLY A 244 3.67 12.32 8.42
CA GLY A 244 3.70 11.88 7.03
C GLY A 244 4.65 10.69 6.83
N TRP A 245 4.25 9.70 6.04
CA TRP A 245 5.06 8.48 5.81
C TRP A 245 6.35 8.72 5.01
N LYS A 246 6.53 9.92 4.44
CA LYS A 246 7.68 10.26 3.60
C LYS A 246 8.98 10.53 4.38
N PHE A 247 8.89 10.68 5.71
CA PHE A 247 9.99 11.06 6.59
C PHE A 247 10.72 9.85 7.18
#